data_AF-A0A8S3CWH6-F1
#
_entry.id   AF-A0A8S3CWH6-F1
#
_cell.length_a   1.000
_cell.length_b   1.000
_cell.length_c   1.000
_cell.angle_alpha   90.00
_cell.angle_beta   90.00
_cell.angle_gamma   90.00
#
_symmetry.space_group_name_H-M   'P 1'
#
loop_
_entity.id
_entity.type
_entity.pdbx_description
1 polymer ?
#
loop_
_entity_poly.entity_id
_entity_poly.type
_entity_poly.pdbx_seq_one_letter_code
_entity_poly.pdbx_strand_id
1 'polypeptide(L)' 'MDYLSNVDKELLEEICGFLKTFDEAINQLSEEERPTIYKVLPIRQALLNHCQVTHENSS' A
#
# COMPACT_ATOMS: atom_id res chain seq x y z
N MET A 1 1.35 27.20 18.17
CA MET A 1 1.40 25.73 18.00
C MET A 1 1.28 25.45 16.51
N ASP A 2 2.40 25.58 15.80
CA ASP A 2 2.47 25.33 14.35
C ASP A 2 2.91 23.89 14.13
N TYR A 3 1.97 22.94 14.24
CA TYR A 3 2.23 21.53 13.91
C TYR A 3 1.92 21.20 12.44
N LEU A 4 1.48 22.19 11.65
CA LEU A 4 1.02 22.03 10.27
C LEU A 4 1.97 22.64 9.23
N SER A 5 3.09 23.23 9.63
CA SER A 5 3.88 24.12 8.76
C SER A 5 4.80 23.42 7.75
N ASN A 6 4.95 22.09 7.76
CA ASN A 6 5.82 21.41 6.79
C ASN A 6 5.34 19.98 6.45
N VAL A 7 4.04 19.79 6.23
CA VAL A 7 3.63 18.56 5.53
C VAL A 7 3.89 18.81 4.05
N ASP A 8 4.95 18.20 3.54
CA ASP A 8 5.19 18.11 2.12
C ASP A 8 3.97 17.41 1.48
N LYS A 9 3.23 18.20 0.70
CA LYS A 9 1.98 17.76 0.09
C LYS A 9 2.22 16.65 -0.92
N GLU A 10 3.35 16.69 -1.62
CA GLU A 10 3.73 15.68 -2.60
C GLU A 10 4.05 14.37 -1.89
N LEU A 11 4.86 14.43 -0.82
CA LEU A 11 5.13 13.26 0.02
C LEU A 11 3.86 12.66 0.63
N LEU A 12 2.92 13.51 1.09
CA LEU A 12 1.64 13.03 1.60
C LEU A 12 0.82 12.35 0.51
N GLU A 13 0.76 12.91 -0.70
CA GLU A 13 0.08 12.31 -1.84
C GLU A 13 0.71 10.97 -2.24
N GLU A 14 2.04 10.86 -2.20
CA GLU A 14 2.77 9.61 -2.42
C GLU A 14 2.42 8.55 -1.37
N ILE A 15 2.43 8.90 -0.08
CA ILE A 15 2.05 7.98 1.00
C ILE A 15 0.59 7.54 0.85
N CYS A 16 -0.33 8.48 0.57
CA CYS A 16 -1.73 8.15 0.33
C CYS A 16 -1.90 7.23 -0.88
N GLY A 17 -1.19 7.49 -1.97
CA GLY A 17 -1.17 6.64 -3.16
C GLY A 17 -0.64 5.24 -2.85
N PHE A 18 0.43 5.14 -2.07
CA PHE A 18 1.02 3.87 -1.63
C PHE A 18 0.04 3.05 -0.78
N LEU A 19 -0.67 3.68 0.17
CA LEU A 19 -1.61 3.01 1.07
C LEU A 19 -2.87 2.50 0.37
N LYS A 20 -3.27 3.13 -0.75
CA LYS A 20 -4.48 2.77 -1.49
C LYS A 20 -4.53 1.28 -1.89
N THR A 21 -3.40 0.71 -2.29
CA THR A 21 -3.31 -0.72 -2.65
C THR A 21 -3.66 -1.65 -1.49
N PHE A 22 -3.38 -1.23 -0.25
CA PHE A 22 -3.73 -2.00 0.95
C PHE A 22 -5.21 -1.91 1.25
N ASP A 23 -5.82 -0.73 1.12
CA ASP A 23 -7.27 -0.57 1.27
C ASP A 23 -8.04 -1.42 0.26
N GLU A 24 -7.59 -1.46 -0.99
CA GLU A 24 -8.16 -2.32 -2.03
C GLU A 24 -8.04 -3.81 -1.69
N ALA A 25 -6.89 -4.24 -1.16
CA ALA A 25 -6.68 -5.61 -0.71
C ALA A 25 -7.59 -5.98 0.47
N ILE A 26 -7.75 -5.08 1.45
CA ILE A 26 -8.65 -5.27 2.59
C ILE A 26 -10.09 -5.41 2.09
N ASN A 27 -10.55 -4.51 1.22
CA ASN A 27 -11.91 -4.57 0.67
C ASN A 27 -12.16 -5.91 -0.03
N GLN A 28 -11.29 -6.31 -0.95
CA GLN A 28 -11.43 -7.59 -1.68
C GLN A 28 -11.45 -8.82 -0.77
N LEU A 29 -10.64 -8.82 0.30
CA LEU A 29 -10.58 -9.94 1.24
C LEU A 29 -11.76 -9.94 2.22
N SER A 30 -12.33 -8.77 2.52
CA SER A 30 -13.44 -8.60 3.46
C SER A 30 -14.82 -8.88 2.85
N GLU A 31 -14.96 -8.82 1.53
CA GLU A 31 -16.20 -9.16 0.82
C GLU A 31 -16.57 -10.65 0.93
N GLU A 32 -15.60 -11.51 1.22
CA GLU A 32 -15.82 -12.95 1.39
C GLU A 32 -15.84 -13.33 2.87
N GLU A 33 -16.92 -13.99 3.31
CA GLU A 33 -17.01 -14.53 4.68
C GLU A 33 -15.92 -15.60 4.95
N ARG A 34 -15.44 -16.27 3.89
CA ARG A 34 -14.35 -17.27 3.94
C ARG A 34 -13.45 -17.15 2.71
N PRO A 35 -12.44 -16.27 2.72
CA PRO A 35 -11.55 -16.10 1.60
C PRO A 35 -10.74 -17.36 1.31
N THR A 36 -10.69 -17.76 0.04
CA THR A 36 -9.95 -18.96 -0.38
C THR A 36 -8.45 -18.66 -0.54
N ILE A 37 -7.61 -19.70 -0.39
CA ILE A 37 -6.16 -19.54 -0.55
C ILE A 37 -5.76 -19.05 -1.95
N TYR A 38 -6.54 -19.40 -2.97
CA TYR A 38 -6.34 -18.94 -4.35
C TYR A 38 -6.58 -17.43 -4.51
N LYS A 39 -7.36 -16.81 -3.62
CA LYS A 39 -7.56 -15.35 -3.58
C LYS A 39 -6.52 -14.66 -2.69
N VAL A 40 -6.20 -15.26 -1.54
CA VAL A 40 -5.28 -14.68 -0.55
C VAL A 40 -3.84 -14.65 -1.05
N LEU A 41 -3.34 -15.73 -1.68
CA LEU A 41 -1.93 -15.81 -2.09
C LEU A 41 -1.54 -14.76 -3.15
N PRO A 42 -2.32 -14.54 -4.21
CA PRO A 42 -2.02 -13.48 -5.19
C PRO A 42 -2.01 -12.09 -4.55
N ILE A 43 -2.98 -11.79 -3.69
CA ILE A 43 -3.07 -10.48 -3.01
C ILE A 43 -1.85 -10.28 -2.10
N ARG A 44 -1.45 -11.29 -1.31
CA ARG A 44 -0.23 -11.24 -0.51
C ARG A 44 1.00 -10.96 -1.37
N GLN A 45 1.15 -11.66 -2.50
CA GLN A 45 2.32 -11.47 -3.37
C GLN A 45 2.33 -10.07 -3.99
N ALA A 46 1.16 -9.55 -4.39
CA ALA A 46 1.03 -8.20 -4.91
C ALA A 46 1.47 -7.14 -3.88
N LEU A 47 1.03 -7.27 -2.62
CA LEU A 47 1.44 -6.37 -1.54
C LEU A 47 2.95 -6.45 -1.26
N LEU A 48 3.54 -7.65 -1.27
CA LEU A 48 4.98 -7.82 -1.08
C LEU A 48 5.79 -7.15 -2.20
N ASN A 49 5.33 -7.29 -3.45
CA ASN A 49 5.97 -6.63 -4.59
C ASN A 49 5.85 -5.10 -4.50
N HIS A 50 4.70 -4.59 -4.03
CA HIS A 50 4.47 -3.16 -3.82
C HIS A 50 5.36 -2.56 -2.73
N CYS A 51 5.69 -3.36 -1.70
CA CYS A 51 6.65 -2.98 -0.66
C CYS A 51 8.12 -3.22 -1.02
N GLN A 52 8.42 -3.74 -2.22
CA GLN A 52 9.79 -4.05 -2.57
C GLN A 52 10.61 -2.77 -2.63
N VAL A 53 11.61 -2.65 -1.76
CA VAL A 53 12.56 -1.54 -1.77
C VAL A 53 13.28 -1.58 -3.12
N THR A 54 12.96 -0.64 -3.99
CA THR A 54 13.76 -0.35 -5.17
C THR A 54 15.04 0.31 -4.66
N HIS A 55 16.15 -0.43 -4.66
CA HIS A 55 17.45 0.21 -4.55
C HIS A 55 17.56 1.15 -5.75
N GLU A 56 17.42 2.45 -5.52
CA GLU A 56 17.87 3.44 -6.49
C GLU A 56 19.33 3.12 -6.75
N ASN A 57 19.65 2.69 -7.97
CA ASN A 57 21.03 2.52 -8.40
C ASN A 57 21.72 3.86 -8.14
N SER A 58 22.55 3.89 -7.09
CA SER A 58 23.50 4.97 -6.84
C SER A 58 24.39 5.06 -8.07
N SER A 59 24.01 5.93 -9.01
CA SER A 59 24.75 6.24 -10.24
C SER A 59 25.22 7.68 -10.14
#